data_AF-A0A3D3IWB0-F1
#
_entry.id   AF-A0A3D3IWB0-F1
#
_cell.length_a   1.000
_cell.length_b   1.000
_cell.length_c   1.000
_cell.angle_alpha   90.00
_cell.angle_beta   90.00
_cell.angle_gamma   90.00
#
_symmetry.space_group_name_H-M   'P 1'
#
loop_
_entity.id
_entity.type
_entity.pdbx_description
1 polymer ?
#
loop_
_entity_poly.entity_id
_entity_poly.type
_entity_poly.pdbx_seq_one_letter_code
_entity_poly.pdbx_strand_id
1 'polypeptide(L)'
;MKIILNRSGMTILETIIVLIIGGLIISGIWVTYSEMSLNDKIRRTVNAIDKTTAKTRDFLSARTTVPADLSVRMHDQNLMPAELTFKSTAGNISTYTSPLSNDFYVTANITSDRMFFVRVAFKRGSRECQRLAPIMLGTDRGMNERGIVGYSLGTLIVGEQTNIPRRTITPADLLQQCPLSSAIGFYFAVRP
;
A
#
# COMPACT_ATOMS: atom_id res chain seq x y z
N MET A 1 -26.40 -57.12 -43.07
CA MET A 1 -25.40 -56.06 -43.32
C MET A 1 -25.41 -55.14 -42.10
N LYS A 2 -24.25 -54.97 -41.45
CA LYS A 2 -24.11 -54.35 -40.12
C LYS A 2 -24.53 -52.89 -40.10
N ILE A 3 -25.40 -52.56 -39.15
CA ILE A 3 -25.65 -51.22 -38.63
C ILE A 3 -24.39 -50.78 -37.88
N ILE A 4 -23.72 -49.72 -38.31
CA ILE A 4 -22.92 -48.89 -37.40
C ILE A 4 -23.20 -47.44 -37.76
N LEU A 5 -24.07 -46.82 -36.96
CA LEU A 5 -24.28 -45.38 -36.93
C LEU A 5 -22.96 -44.69 -36.61
N ASN A 6 -22.45 -43.93 -37.57
CA ASN A 6 -21.51 -42.86 -37.29
C ASN A 6 -22.32 -41.66 -36.78
N ARG A 7 -22.55 -41.59 -35.46
CA ARG A 7 -23.09 -40.41 -34.78
C ARG A 7 -22.13 -40.05 -33.65
N SER A 8 -21.04 -39.36 -33.99
CA SER A 8 -20.19 -38.68 -32.99
C SER A 8 -20.91 -37.43 -32.47
N GLY A 9 -22.02 -37.65 -31.77
CA GLY A 9 -22.67 -36.61 -30.98
C GLY A 9 -22.02 -36.60 -29.61
N MET A 10 -21.36 -35.49 -29.26
CA MET A 10 -20.87 -35.22 -27.91
C MET A 10 -22.00 -35.53 -26.92
N THR A 11 -21.76 -36.45 -26.00
CA THR A 11 -22.77 -36.84 -25.02
C THR A 11 -23.00 -35.67 -24.06
N ILE A 12 -24.21 -35.56 -23.50
CA ILE A 12 -24.56 -34.49 -22.52
C ILE A 12 -23.54 -34.45 -21.37
N LEU A 13 -23.00 -35.62 -20.98
CA LEU A 13 -21.96 -35.74 -19.96
C LEU A 13 -20.64 -35.08 -20.38
N GLU A 14 -20.17 -35.30 -21.61
CA GLU A 14 -18.96 -34.67 -22.15
C GLU A 14 -19.10 -33.14 -22.22
N THR A 15 -20.28 -32.64 -22.62
CA THR A 15 -20.56 -31.20 -22.64
C THR A 15 -20.52 -30.59 -21.23
N ILE A 16 -21.06 -31.28 -20.23
CA ILE A 16 -21.02 -30.84 -18.82
C ILE A 16 -19.58 -30.81 -18.30
N ILE A 17 -18.78 -31.84 -18.59
CA ILE A 17 -17.36 -31.90 -18.18
C ILE A 17 -16.57 -30.74 -18.80
N VAL A 18 -16.76 -30.47 -20.09
CA VAL A 18 -16.10 -29.35 -20.78
C VAL A 18 -16.50 -28.00 -20.19
N LEU A 19 -17.77 -27.81 -19.84
CA LEU A 19 -18.24 -26.58 -19.18
C LEU A 19 -17.65 -26.40 -17.77
N ILE A 20 -17.55 -27.48 -16.99
CA ILE A 20 -16.93 -27.45 -15.66
C ILE A 20 -15.45 -27.11 -15.76
N ILE A 21 -14.71 -27.79 -16.65
CA ILE A 21 -13.28 -27.55 -16.86
C ILE A 21 -13.05 -26.12 -17.38
N GLY A 22 -13.83 -25.68 -18.36
CA GLY A 22 -13.78 -24.32 -18.89
C GLY A 22 -14.04 -23.26 -17.83
N GLY A 23 -15.06 -23.46 -16.99
CA GLY A 23 -15.37 -22.57 -15.86
C GLY A 23 -14.25 -22.52 -14.82
N LEU A 24 -13.64 -23.66 -14.50
CA LEU A 24 -12.50 -23.73 -13.57
C LEU A 24 -11.28 -22.97 -14.13
N ILE A 25 -10.96 -23.15 -15.42
CA ILE A 25 -9.84 -22.45 -16.06
C ILE A 25 -10.06 -20.94 -16.07
N ILE A 26 -11.25 -20.48 -16.47
CA ILE A 26 -11.58 -19.04 -16.50
C ILE A 26 -11.49 -18.45 -15.10
N SER A 27 -12.01 -19.13 -14.08
CA SER A 27 -11.93 -18.64 -12.69
C SER A 27 -10.48 -18.58 -12.19
N GLY A 28 -9.64 -19.59 -12.51
CA GLY A 28 -8.22 -19.61 -12.15
C GLY A 28 -7.43 -18.46 -12.79
N ILE A 29 -7.68 -18.17 -14.07
CA ILE A 29 -7.06 -17.02 -14.77
C ILE A 29 -7.49 -15.70 -14.13
N TRP A 30 -8.76 -15.57 -13.76
CA TRP A 30 -9.25 -14.34 -13.13
C TRP A 30 -8.65 -14.10 -11.74
N VAL A 31 -8.56 -15.16 -10.92
CA VAL A 31 -7.92 -15.09 -9.60
C VAL A 31 -6.45 -14.72 -9.72
N THR A 32 -5.70 -15.38 -10.61
CA THR A 32 -4.27 -15.08 -10.82
C THR A 32 -4.05 -13.67 -11.34
N TYR A 33 -4.87 -13.19 -12.29
CA TYR A 33 -4.80 -11.80 -12.76
C TYR A 33 -5.10 -10.79 -11.65
N SER A 34 -6.09 -11.07 -10.80
CA SER A 34 -6.43 -10.19 -9.68
C SER A 34 -5.31 -10.07 -8.64
N GLU A 35 -4.63 -11.18 -8.32
CA GLU A 35 -3.48 -11.18 -7.41
C GLU A 35 -2.26 -10.51 -8.03
N MET A 36 -1.98 -10.74 -9.32
CA MET A 36 -0.89 -10.05 -10.03
C MET A 36 -1.11 -8.54 -10.05
N SER A 37 -2.33 -8.10 -10.39
CA SER A 37 -2.70 -6.68 -10.40
C SER A 37 -2.53 -6.04 -9.01
N LEU A 38 -2.97 -6.72 -7.95
CA LEU A 38 -2.79 -6.23 -6.58
C LEU A 38 -1.30 -6.11 -6.22
N ASN A 39 -0.50 -7.14 -6.47
CA ASN A 39 0.93 -7.11 -6.19
C ASN A 39 1.66 -6.00 -6.95
N ASP A 40 1.25 -5.73 -8.19
CA ASP A 40 1.77 -4.61 -8.99
C ASP A 40 1.44 -3.26 -8.37
N LYS A 41 0.18 -3.06 -7.96
CA LYS A 41 -0.24 -1.84 -7.26
C LYS A 41 0.49 -1.65 -5.93
N ILE A 42 0.68 -2.73 -5.17
CA ILE A 42 1.43 -2.71 -3.91
C ILE A 42 2.88 -2.32 -4.16
N ARG A 43 3.56 -2.96 -5.13
CA ARG A 43 4.94 -2.63 -5.51
C ARG A 43 5.09 -1.16 -5.92
N ARG A 44 4.19 -0.65 -6.76
CA ARG A 44 4.20 0.76 -7.17
C ARG A 44 3.92 1.70 -6.00
N THR A 45 3.08 1.30 -5.05
CA THR A 45 2.81 2.10 -3.85
C THR A 45 4.02 2.14 -2.91
N VAL A 46 4.72 1.02 -2.72
CA VAL A 46 5.99 0.97 -1.99
C VAL A 46 7.02 1.90 -2.65
N ASN A 47 7.16 1.84 -3.97
CA ASN A 47 8.04 2.74 -4.72
C ASN A 47 7.65 4.21 -4.54
N ALA A 48 6.34 4.52 -4.53
CA ALA A 48 5.84 5.87 -4.27
C ALA A 48 6.20 6.35 -2.86
N ILE A 49 6.10 5.49 -1.84
CA ILE A 49 6.53 5.81 -0.47
C ILE A 49 8.03 6.08 -0.44
N ASP A 50 8.84 5.16 -0.96
CA ASP A 50 10.30 5.26 -0.92
C ASP A 50 10.80 6.54 -1.64
N LYS A 51 10.26 6.84 -2.83
CA LYS A 51 10.57 8.09 -3.57
C LYS A 51 10.09 9.34 -2.84
N THR A 52 8.88 9.33 -2.28
CA THR A 52 8.36 10.47 -1.52
C THR A 52 9.25 10.74 -0.31
N THR A 53 9.64 9.70 0.42
CA THR A 53 10.52 9.79 1.58
C THR A 53 11.89 10.34 1.20
N ALA A 54 12.49 9.84 0.11
CA ALA A 54 13.77 10.35 -0.39
C ALA A 54 13.69 11.84 -0.74
N LYS A 55 12.72 12.23 -1.57
CA LYS A 55 12.53 13.64 -1.95
C LYS A 55 12.20 14.56 -0.78
N THR A 56 11.44 14.05 0.19
CA THR A 56 11.12 14.78 1.42
C THR A 56 12.36 14.99 2.27
N ARG A 57 13.23 13.98 2.43
CA ARG A 57 14.50 14.12 3.15
C ARG A 57 15.45 15.07 2.44
N ASP A 58 15.58 14.97 1.12
CA ASP A 58 16.40 15.89 0.32
C ASP A 58 15.92 17.33 0.51
N PHE A 59 14.59 17.55 0.44
CA PHE A 59 13.97 18.85 0.70
C PHE A 59 14.26 19.32 2.14
N LEU A 60 14.20 18.45 3.13
CA LEU A 60 14.41 18.80 4.54
C LEU A 60 15.89 18.84 4.94
N SER A 61 16.83 18.44 4.08
CA SER A 61 18.27 18.37 4.40
C SER A 61 18.85 19.71 4.87
N ALA A 62 18.43 20.80 4.24
CA ALA A 62 18.81 22.18 4.55
C ALA A 62 18.02 22.80 5.72
N ARG A 63 17.12 22.04 6.37
CA ARG A 63 16.20 22.53 7.39
C ARG A 63 16.47 21.86 8.73
N THR A 64 16.25 22.63 9.80
CA THR A 64 16.34 22.14 11.19
C THR A 64 15.01 21.61 11.70
N THR A 65 13.90 22.06 11.11
CA THR A 65 12.53 21.68 11.47
C THR A 65 11.69 21.35 10.23
N VAL A 66 10.68 20.49 10.40
CA VAL A 66 9.71 20.17 9.36
C VAL A 66 8.65 21.27 9.31
N PRO A 67 8.47 21.94 8.16
CA PRO A 67 7.51 23.02 8.05
C PRO A 67 6.07 22.46 8.05
N ALA A 68 5.13 23.15 8.71
CA ALA A 68 3.75 22.69 8.86
C ALA A 68 2.99 22.55 7.52
N ASP A 69 3.41 23.29 6.50
CA ASP A 69 2.93 23.26 5.12
C ASP A 69 3.77 22.34 4.21
N LEU A 70 4.51 21.37 4.78
CA LEU A 70 5.36 20.42 4.04
C LEU A 70 4.68 19.84 2.80
N SER A 71 3.43 19.40 2.95
CA SER A 71 2.66 18.77 1.88
C SER A 71 2.48 19.69 0.66
N VAL A 72 2.16 20.96 0.93
CA VAL A 72 1.95 21.98 -0.09
C VAL A 72 3.28 22.34 -0.74
N ARG A 73 4.34 22.54 0.05
CA ARG A 73 5.68 22.82 -0.49
C ARG A 73 6.20 21.70 -1.39
N MET A 74 5.98 20.45 -1.00
CA MET A 74 6.33 19.28 -1.81
C MET A 74 5.56 19.24 -3.14
N HIS A 75 4.29 19.66 -3.13
CA HIS A 75 3.47 19.79 -4.34
C HIS A 75 3.96 20.93 -5.24
N ASP A 76 4.09 22.15 -4.70
CA ASP A 76 4.41 23.36 -5.47
C ASP A 76 5.80 23.28 -6.12
N GLN A 77 6.71 22.52 -5.52
CA GLN A 77 8.05 22.26 -6.06
C GLN A 77 8.11 21.02 -6.97
N ASN A 78 6.97 20.41 -7.30
CA ASN A 78 6.87 19.20 -8.13
C ASN A 78 7.74 18.03 -7.62
N LEU A 79 7.84 17.87 -6.30
CA LEU A 79 8.68 16.85 -5.66
C LEU A 79 7.96 15.52 -5.44
N MET A 80 6.67 15.43 -5.77
CA MET A 80 5.88 14.22 -5.61
C MET A 80 6.10 13.25 -6.78
N PRO A 81 6.24 11.93 -6.50
CA PRO A 81 6.58 10.95 -7.54
C PRO A 81 5.45 10.73 -8.54
N ALA A 82 5.82 10.34 -9.77
CA ALA A 82 4.89 10.11 -10.89
C ALA A 82 3.91 8.94 -10.68
N GLU A 83 4.17 8.06 -9.71
CA GLU A 83 3.22 7.03 -9.29
C GLU A 83 1.95 7.59 -8.64
N LEU A 84 1.97 8.86 -8.22
CA LEU A 84 0.89 9.54 -7.55
C LEU A 84 0.18 10.51 -8.49
N THR A 85 -1.14 10.51 -8.44
CA THR A 85 -1.97 11.48 -9.19
C THR A 85 -2.46 12.55 -8.23
N PHE A 86 -2.25 13.83 -8.53
CA PHE A 86 -2.77 14.92 -7.69
C PHE A 86 -4.30 14.86 -7.61
N LYS A 87 -4.85 15.02 -6.41
CA LYS A 87 -6.31 14.99 -6.16
C LYS A 87 -6.82 16.37 -5.75
N SER A 88 -6.28 16.94 -4.68
CA SER A 88 -6.75 18.22 -4.13
C SER A 88 -5.80 18.74 -3.05
N THR A 89 -5.87 20.04 -2.78
CA THR A 89 -5.23 20.66 -1.61
C THR A 89 -6.29 21.18 -0.65
N ALA A 90 -6.17 20.82 0.63
CA ALA A 90 -7.05 21.30 1.70
C ALA A 90 -6.19 21.79 2.87
N GLY A 91 -6.22 23.11 3.10
CA GLY A 91 -5.32 23.75 4.07
C GLY A 91 -3.85 23.46 3.74
N ASN A 92 -3.12 22.93 4.71
CA ASN A 92 -1.69 22.60 4.58
C ASN A 92 -1.42 21.19 4.02
N ILE A 93 -2.43 20.50 3.50
CA ILE A 93 -2.31 19.11 3.01
C ILE A 93 -2.67 19.01 1.53
N SER A 94 -1.69 18.63 0.71
CA SER A 94 -1.87 18.22 -0.67
C SER A 94 -2.06 16.71 -0.73
N THR A 95 -3.24 16.29 -1.16
CA THR A 95 -3.65 14.89 -1.25
C THR A 95 -3.47 14.37 -2.68
N TYR A 96 -3.01 13.14 -2.78
CA TYR A 96 -2.78 12.40 -4.02
C TYR A 96 -3.54 11.09 -4.01
N THR A 97 -3.83 10.54 -5.19
CA THR A 97 -4.30 9.17 -5.34
C THR A 97 -3.10 8.26 -5.60
N SER A 98 -2.94 7.25 -4.74
CA SER A 98 -1.92 6.19 -4.88
C SER A 98 -2.30 5.16 -5.93
N PRO A 99 -1.37 4.26 -6.33
CA PRO A 99 -1.69 3.09 -7.16
C PRO A 99 -2.74 2.15 -6.58
N LEU A 100 -3.03 2.23 -5.27
CA LEU A 100 -4.15 1.55 -4.63
C LEU A 100 -5.50 2.24 -4.87
N SER A 101 -5.54 3.29 -5.69
CA SER A 101 -6.73 4.13 -5.97
C SER A 101 -7.31 4.79 -4.72
N ASN A 102 -6.47 5.04 -3.72
CA ASN A 102 -6.84 5.62 -2.43
C ASN A 102 -5.87 6.75 -2.04
N ASP A 103 -6.29 7.58 -1.10
CA ASP A 103 -5.59 8.80 -0.70
C ASP A 103 -4.17 8.54 -0.17
N PHE A 104 -3.25 9.41 -0.56
CA PHE A 104 -1.85 9.43 -0.20
C PHE A 104 -1.44 10.86 0.09
N TYR A 105 -0.71 11.09 1.18
CA TYR A 105 -0.09 12.38 1.41
C TYR A 105 1.13 12.25 2.31
N VAL A 106 2.01 13.24 2.20
CA VAL A 106 3.08 13.51 3.16
C VAL A 106 2.77 14.79 3.91
N THR A 107 3.06 14.85 5.21
CA THR A 107 2.84 16.04 6.04
C THR A 107 3.83 16.08 7.22
N ALA A 108 3.92 17.22 7.90
CA ALA A 108 4.67 17.32 9.14
C ALA A 108 4.03 16.46 10.24
N ASN A 109 4.85 15.88 11.13
CA ASN A 109 4.29 15.26 12.32
C ASN A 109 3.85 16.35 13.31
N ILE A 110 2.65 16.19 13.88
CA ILE A 110 2.09 17.15 14.85
C ILE A 110 2.84 17.06 16.19
N THR A 111 3.35 15.87 16.55
CA THR A 111 4.01 15.64 17.84
C THR A 111 5.51 15.91 17.83
N SER A 112 6.11 16.17 16.66
CA SER A 112 7.54 16.44 16.55
C SER A 112 7.86 17.25 15.30
N ASP A 113 8.66 18.30 15.49
CA ASP A 113 9.22 19.13 14.43
C ASP A 113 10.39 18.46 13.69
N ARG A 114 10.82 17.25 14.09
CA ARG A 114 11.93 16.50 13.50
C ARG A 114 11.49 15.24 12.75
N MET A 115 10.18 15.05 12.62
CA MET A 115 9.59 13.93 11.92
C MET A 115 8.58 14.39 10.88
N PHE A 116 8.50 13.63 9.80
CA PHE A 116 7.41 13.76 8.84
C PHE A 116 6.63 12.44 8.75
N PHE A 117 5.40 12.55 8.29
CA PHE A 117 4.43 11.48 8.26
C PHE A 117 3.96 11.25 6.83
N VAL A 118 4.03 10.00 6.38
CA VAL A 118 3.44 9.56 5.10
C VAL A 118 2.23 8.69 5.40
N ARG A 119 1.07 9.08 4.89
CA ARG A 119 -0.17 8.29 4.99
C ARG A 119 -0.50 7.65 3.67
N VAL A 120 -0.87 6.37 3.73
CA VAL A 120 -1.38 5.61 2.59
C VAL A 120 -2.73 5.00 2.97
N ALA A 121 -3.79 5.46 2.33
CA ALA A 121 -5.12 4.90 2.51
C ALA A 121 -5.32 3.64 1.65
N PHE A 122 -6.26 2.81 2.10
CA PHE A 122 -6.72 1.63 1.41
C PHE A 122 -8.17 1.35 1.81
N LYS A 123 -8.84 0.47 1.06
CA LYS A 123 -10.21 0.06 1.38
C LYS A 123 -10.23 -0.70 2.71
N ARG A 124 -11.17 -0.39 3.60
CA ARG A 124 -11.31 -1.11 4.88
C ARG A 124 -11.59 -2.60 4.62
N GLY A 125 -10.94 -3.48 5.38
CA GLY A 125 -11.11 -4.93 5.26
C GLY A 125 -10.48 -5.55 4.02
N SER A 126 -9.64 -4.81 3.30
CA SER A 126 -9.09 -5.25 2.03
C SER A 126 -7.71 -5.91 2.19
N ARG A 127 -7.29 -6.67 1.15
CA ARG A 127 -6.01 -7.40 1.16
C ARG A 127 -4.81 -6.45 1.05
N GLU A 128 -5.01 -5.22 0.58
CA GLU A 128 -3.99 -4.19 0.42
C GLU A 128 -3.20 -3.98 1.72
N CYS A 129 -3.89 -3.89 2.87
CA CYS A 129 -3.24 -3.72 4.17
C CYS A 129 -2.35 -4.92 4.51
N GLN A 130 -2.86 -6.14 4.33
CA GLN A 130 -2.15 -7.38 4.62
C GLN A 130 -0.95 -7.60 3.70
N ARG A 131 -0.93 -6.99 2.52
CA ARG A 131 0.20 -7.07 1.57
C ARG A 131 1.21 -5.95 1.79
N LEU A 132 0.76 -4.71 2.01
CA LEU A 132 1.63 -3.54 2.12
C LEU A 132 2.40 -3.53 3.44
N ALA A 133 1.72 -3.78 4.55
CA ALA A 133 2.31 -3.60 5.88
C ALA A 133 3.50 -4.53 6.16
N PRO A 134 3.48 -5.85 5.84
CA PRO A 134 4.66 -6.70 5.99
C PRO A 134 5.88 -6.25 5.16
N ILE A 135 5.65 -5.71 3.97
CA ILE A 135 6.74 -5.26 3.09
C ILE A 135 7.48 -4.07 3.72
N MET A 136 6.74 -3.17 4.35
CA MET A 136 7.29 -1.96 4.95
C MET A 136 7.80 -2.17 6.38
N LEU A 137 7.14 -3.03 7.16
CA LEU A 137 7.30 -3.13 8.62
C LEU A 137 7.68 -4.53 9.14
N GLY A 138 7.86 -5.51 8.24
CA GLY A 138 8.05 -6.91 8.63
C GLY A 138 9.42 -7.22 9.24
N THR A 139 10.42 -6.34 9.07
CA THR A 139 11.76 -6.53 9.63
C THR A 139 12.34 -5.21 10.14
N ASP A 140 13.10 -5.26 11.25
CA ASP A 140 13.77 -4.07 11.80
C ASP A 140 14.82 -3.53 10.82
N ARG A 141 15.52 -4.43 10.13
CA ARG A 141 16.47 -4.06 9.08
C ARG A 141 15.80 -3.25 7.97
N GLY A 142 14.68 -3.74 7.42
CA GLY A 142 13.96 -3.04 6.36
C GLY A 142 13.36 -1.70 6.80
N MET A 143 12.94 -1.59 8.07
CA MET A 143 12.53 -0.31 8.64
C MET A 143 13.71 0.65 8.81
N ASN A 144 14.87 0.18 9.28
CA ASN A 144 16.08 0.98 9.45
C ASN A 144 16.64 1.49 8.10
N GLU A 145 16.70 0.62 7.08
CA GLU A 145 17.16 0.99 5.74
C GLU A 145 16.27 2.10 5.12
N ARG A 146 14.97 2.09 5.43
CA ARG A 146 14.04 3.17 5.04
C ARG A 146 14.03 4.36 5.99
N GLY A 147 14.63 4.24 7.17
CA GLY A 147 14.58 5.21 8.26
C GLY A 147 13.16 5.43 8.81
N ILE A 148 12.38 4.36 8.90
CA ILE A 148 11.06 4.36 9.58
C ILE A 148 11.31 4.31 11.09
N VAL A 149 10.97 5.39 11.77
CA VAL A 149 11.12 5.53 13.24
C VAL A 149 9.84 5.20 14.00
N GLY A 150 8.73 5.03 13.28
CA GLY A 150 7.46 4.56 13.84
C GLY A 150 6.40 4.36 12.77
N TYR A 151 5.25 3.82 13.17
CA TYR A 151 4.09 3.67 12.29
C TYR A 151 2.78 3.73 13.06
N SER A 152 1.70 3.94 12.32
CA SER A 152 0.33 3.81 12.79
C SER A 152 -0.48 2.91 11.86
N LEU A 153 -1.20 1.94 12.43
CA LEU A 153 -2.13 1.06 11.73
C LEU A 153 -3.32 0.78 12.64
N GLY A 154 -4.46 1.40 12.32
CA GLY A 154 -5.66 1.29 13.16
C GLY A 154 -5.42 1.91 14.53
N THR A 155 -5.58 1.11 15.58
CA THR A 155 -5.31 1.53 16.96
C THR A 155 -3.86 1.30 17.39
N LEU A 156 -3.08 0.58 16.58
CA LEU A 156 -1.67 0.32 16.85
C LEU A 156 -0.83 1.52 16.40
N ILE A 157 -0.23 2.24 17.35
CA ILE A 157 0.68 3.36 17.09
C ILE A 157 1.95 3.16 17.92
N VAL A 158 3.09 2.96 17.25
CA VAL A 158 4.37 2.64 17.91
C VAL A 158 5.52 3.40 17.27
N GLY A 159 6.55 3.69 18.06
CA GLY A 159 7.77 4.37 17.62
C GLY A 159 8.02 5.71 18.31
N GLU A 160 8.99 6.47 17.80
CA GLU A 160 9.50 7.70 18.42
C GLU A 160 8.44 8.80 18.60
N GLN A 161 7.32 8.73 17.87
CA GLN A 161 6.19 9.64 18.03
C GLN A 161 5.32 9.31 19.26
N THR A 162 5.57 8.20 19.95
CA THR A 162 4.86 7.76 21.15
C THR A 162 5.84 7.31 22.25
N ASN A 163 5.31 6.94 23.43
CA ASN A 163 6.08 6.28 24.48
C ASN A 163 6.21 4.76 24.28
N ILE A 164 5.72 4.22 23.16
CA ILE A 164 5.72 2.78 22.87
C ILE A 164 6.91 2.47 21.96
N PRO A 165 7.83 1.57 22.36
CA PRO A 165 8.98 1.22 21.54
C PRO A 165 8.57 0.78 20.13
N ARG A 166 9.33 1.24 19.14
CA ARG A 166 9.20 0.75 17.76
C ARG A 166 9.48 -0.76 17.74
N ARG A 167 8.66 -1.51 17.02
CA ARG A 167 8.82 -2.95 16.80
C ARG A 167 8.28 -3.36 15.44
N THR A 168 8.76 -4.48 14.90
CA THR A 168 8.20 -5.07 13.68
C THR A 168 6.71 -5.38 13.83
N ILE A 169 6.01 -5.36 12.69
CA ILE A 169 4.61 -5.77 12.65
C ILE A 169 4.53 -7.31 12.67
N THR A 170 3.67 -7.85 13.53
CA THR A 170 3.46 -9.30 13.63
C THR A 170 2.25 -9.74 12.80
N PRO A 171 2.15 -11.04 12.44
CA PRO A 171 0.94 -11.57 11.81
C PRO A 171 -0.34 -11.33 12.64
N ALA A 172 -0.23 -11.41 13.97
CA ALA A 172 -1.37 -11.14 14.87
C ALA A 172 -1.83 -9.68 14.78
N ASP A 173 -0.89 -8.73 14.73
CA ASP A 173 -1.22 -7.30 14.54
C ASP A 173 -1.99 -7.08 13.23
N LEU A 174 -1.55 -7.73 12.14
CA LEU A 174 -2.21 -7.59 10.83
C LEU A 174 -3.64 -8.12 10.86
N LEU A 175 -3.85 -9.29 11.47
CA LEU A 175 -5.18 -9.90 11.61
C LEU A 175 -6.11 -9.04 12.45
N GLN A 176 -5.59 -8.39 13.50
CA GLN A 176 -6.38 -7.54 14.38
C GLN A 176 -6.66 -6.16 13.78
N GLN A 177 -5.66 -5.55 13.14
CA GLN A 177 -5.71 -4.13 12.77
C GLN A 177 -6.20 -3.90 11.33
N CYS A 178 -5.81 -4.74 10.36
CA CYS A 178 -6.18 -4.52 8.96
C CYS A 178 -7.70 -4.53 8.67
N PRO A 179 -8.52 -5.39 9.31
CA PRO A 179 -9.96 -5.37 9.09
C PRO A 179 -10.64 -4.05 9.49
N LEU A 180 -10.08 -3.35 10.47
CA LEU A 180 -10.64 -2.13 11.05
C LEU A 180 -10.04 -0.85 10.45
N SER A 181 -8.84 -0.96 9.90
CA SER A 181 -8.07 0.16 9.35
C SER A 181 -8.52 0.54 7.95
N SER A 182 -8.38 1.82 7.61
CA SER A 182 -8.51 2.34 6.23
C SER A 182 -7.26 3.08 5.75
N ALA A 183 -6.19 3.06 6.55
CA ALA A 183 -4.91 3.60 6.19
C ALA A 183 -3.80 3.03 7.07
N ILE A 184 -2.57 3.16 6.56
CA ILE A 184 -1.33 2.98 7.29
C ILE A 184 -0.55 4.28 7.23
N GLY A 185 0.09 4.61 8.35
CA GLY A 185 0.93 5.78 8.50
C GLY A 185 2.36 5.37 8.82
N PHE A 186 3.33 6.04 8.21
CA PHE A 186 4.75 5.82 8.44
C PHE A 186 5.38 7.12 8.93
N TYR A 187 6.08 7.05 10.06
CA TYR A 187 6.84 8.16 10.63
C TYR A 187 8.30 8.00 10.24
N PHE A 188 8.87 9.07 9.69
CA PHE A 188 10.25 9.13 9.25
C PHE A 188 10.97 10.27 9.96
N ALA A 189 12.18 10.01 10.43
CA ALA A 189 13.07 11.07 10.89
C ALA A 189 13.60 11.88 9.69
N VAL A 190 13.79 13.18 9.91
CA VAL A 190 14.43 14.09 8.93
C VAL A 190 15.87 13.66 8.64
N ARG A 191 16.58 13.16 9.66
CA ARG A 191 17.93 12.61 9.57
C ARG A 191 17.96 11.26 10.31
N PRO A 192 18.45 10.17 9.69
CA PRO A 192 18.63 8.88 10.36
C PRO A 192 19.77 8.91 11.38
#